data_AF-A0A0N4YRV4-F1
#
_entry.id   AF-A0A0N4YRV4-F1
#
_cell.length_a   1.000
_cell.length_b   1.000
_cell.length_c   1.000
_cell.angle_alpha   90.00
_cell.angle_beta   90.00
_cell.angle_gamma   90.00
#
_symmetry.space_group_name_H-M   'P 1'
#
loop_
_entity.id
_entity.type
_entity.pdbx_description
1 polymer ?
#
loop_
_entity_poly.entity_id
_entity_poly.type
_entity_poly.pdbx_seq_one_letter_code
_entity_poly.pdbx_strand_id
1 'polypeptide(L)'
;MVDCADLDEEVEEMIEESKRKDDRLARMEKNRERLLGKVDTISGATNSQDSLDNMHGAILREFQKIAGAVEALEQLYAVRLPYDDLRADEQSLKAGSLRGDLVTVTGFIEERTLQSNVPTTKRWLFLRRHNDCNAISIAELQQRREAAERQGVELIEIDPPSVHRTLIAVDDPLNLRYRCDCALFKQQEVSAAFPSMTDNIARLKPMHDMFELANLPSIVYGSKFSRAVKELEVLDENSRYLNSTGLALAMDAHKKNCFTYAKVIAGAKGSKFTHSSLFNGDPGHNIDAYFDQALIRCEKIVQSDFEDSPLLLFFHLIVSKP
;
A
#
# COMPACT_ATOMS: atom_id res chain seq x y z
N MET A 1 -12.37 -16.18 85.06
CA MET A 1 -13.74 -15.95 84.58
C MET A 1 -13.58 -15.08 83.36
N VAL A 2 -13.87 -15.62 82.17
CA VAL A 2 -13.96 -14.81 80.95
C VAL A 2 -15.23 -13.98 81.13
N ASP A 3 -15.11 -12.66 80.98
CA ASP A 3 -16.22 -11.74 81.18
C ASP A 3 -17.24 -12.02 80.08
N CYS A 4 -18.47 -12.37 80.44
CA CYS A 4 -19.50 -12.75 79.48
C CYS A 4 -19.84 -11.62 78.50
N ALA A 5 -19.49 -10.38 78.83
CA ALA A 5 -19.70 -9.21 77.99
C ALA A 5 -18.88 -9.21 76.70
N ASP A 6 -17.67 -9.77 76.70
CA ASP A 6 -16.78 -9.74 75.51
C ASP A 6 -17.25 -10.71 74.41
N LEU A 7 -17.97 -11.79 74.80
CA LEU A 7 -18.52 -12.76 73.85
C LEU A 7 -19.76 -12.23 73.12
N ASP A 8 -20.52 -11.33 73.75
CA ASP A 8 -21.73 -10.77 73.13
C ASP A 8 -21.37 -9.77 72.01
N GLU A 9 -20.28 -9.01 72.16
CA GLU A 9 -19.80 -8.07 71.13
C GLU A 9 -19.26 -8.80 69.89
N GLU A 10 -18.49 -9.89 70.07
CA GLU A 10 -17.97 -10.69 68.94
C GLU A 10 -19.10 -11.36 68.16
N VAL A 11 -20.15 -11.83 68.84
CA VAL A 11 -21.34 -12.41 68.20
C VAL A 11 -22.12 -11.34 67.43
N GLU A 12 -22.25 -10.13 67.99
CA GLU A 12 -22.92 -9.02 67.31
C GLU A 12 -22.16 -8.57 66.05
N GLU A 13 -20.82 -8.49 66.11
CA GLU A 13 -19.97 -8.19 64.95
C GLU A 13 -20.09 -9.26 63.85
N MET A 14 -20.12 -10.54 64.24
CA MET A 14 -20.33 -11.65 63.30
C MET A 14 -21.70 -11.59 62.60
N ILE A 15 -22.76 -11.21 63.32
CA ILE A 15 -24.11 -11.06 62.76
C ILE A 15 -24.13 -9.89 61.77
N GLU A 16 -23.51 -8.75 62.12
CA GLU A 16 -23.42 -7.57 61.27
C GLU A 16 -22.65 -7.89 59.97
N GLU A 17 -21.55 -8.61 60.07
CA GLU A 17 -20.74 -9.02 58.92
C GLU A 17 -21.46 -10.05 58.03
N SER A 18 -22.26 -10.95 58.62
CA SER A 18 -23.13 -11.85 57.86
C SER A 18 -24.15 -11.07 57.03
N LYS A 19 -24.83 -10.08 57.63
CA LYS A 19 -25.80 -9.22 56.91
C LYS A 19 -25.14 -8.47 55.76
N ARG A 20 -23.92 -7.94 55.94
CA ARG A 20 -23.17 -7.27 54.87
C ARG A 20 -22.84 -8.20 53.71
N LYS A 21 -22.53 -9.47 54.00
CA LYS A 21 -22.29 -10.49 52.97
C LYS A 21 -23.56 -10.84 52.20
N ASP A 22 -24.69 -10.98 52.89
CA ASP A 22 -25.99 -11.22 52.26
C ASP A 22 -26.40 -10.06 51.35
N ASP A 23 -26.22 -8.80 51.79
CA ASP A 23 -26.47 -7.60 50.98
C ASP A 23 -25.56 -7.53 49.74
N ARG A 24 -24.31 -8.00 49.87
CA ARG A 24 -23.38 -8.08 48.75
C ARG A 24 -23.83 -9.16 47.75
N LEU A 25 -24.29 -10.30 48.23
CA LEU A 25 -24.82 -11.38 47.39
C LEU A 25 -26.06 -10.94 46.61
N ALA A 26 -27.02 -10.30 47.29
CA ALA A 26 -28.24 -9.78 46.65
C ALA A 26 -27.93 -8.76 45.54
N ARG A 27 -26.92 -7.90 45.73
CA ARG A 27 -26.44 -6.97 44.69
C ARG A 27 -25.83 -7.69 43.50
N MET A 28 -25.08 -8.77 43.72
CA MET A 28 -24.51 -9.57 42.64
C MET A 28 -25.59 -10.32 41.85
N GLU A 29 -26.60 -10.87 42.50
CA GLU A 29 -27.73 -11.54 41.84
C GLU A 29 -28.52 -10.57 40.96
N LYS A 30 -28.84 -9.37 41.46
CA LYS A 30 -29.50 -8.32 40.67
C LYS A 30 -28.68 -7.91 39.44
N ASN A 31 -27.35 -7.84 39.56
CA ASN A 31 -26.47 -7.58 38.42
C ASN A 31 -26.45 -8.74 37.42
N ARG A 32 -26.48 -9.99 37.89
CA ARG A 32 -26.58 -11.18 37.04
C ARG A 32 -27.87 -11.17 36.22
N GLU A 33 -29.01 -10.89 36.83
CA GLU A 33 -30.30 -10.79 36.12
C GLU A 33 -30.27 -9.69 35.03
N ARG A 34 -29.69 -8.53 35.35
CA ARG A 34 -29.52 -7.44 34.38
C ARG A 34 -28.63 -7.84 33.20
N LEU A 35 -27.59 -8.63 33.44
CA LEU A 35 -26.71 -9.14 32.39
C LEU A 35 -27.41 -10.20 31.53
N LEU A 36 -28.18 -11.10 32.13
CA LEU A 36 -28.96 -12.10 31.39
C LEU A 36 -29.97 -11.43 30.46
N GLY A 37 -30.71 -10.41 30.92
CA GLY A 37 -31.61 -9.66 30.04
C GLY A 37 -30.92 -8.95 28.86
N LYS A 38 -29.66 -8.51 29.04
CA LYS A 38 -28.85 -7.97 27.92
C LYS A 38 -28.43 -9.06 26.95
N VAL A 39 -28.07 -10.24 27.43
CA VAL A 39 -27.73 -11.40 26.59
C VAL A 39 -28.94 -11.80 25.74
N ASP A 40 -30.14 -11.85 26.31
CA ASP A 40 -31.37 -12.16 25.58
C ASP A 40 -31.68 -11.09 24.52
N THR A 41 -31.45 -9.81 24.83
CA THR A 41 -31.62 -8.70 23.88
C THR A 41 -30.63 -8.81 22.72
N ILE A 42 -29.36 -9.14 23.01
CA ILE A 42 -28.33 -9.36 21.99
C ILE A 42 -28.65 -10.62 21.17
N SER A 43 -29.12 -11.69 21.80
CA SER A 43 -29.52 -12.93 21.13
C SER A 43 -30.72 -12.70 20.19
N GLY A 44 -31.70 -11.91 20.62
CA GLY A 44 -32.81 -11.45 19.79
C GLY A 44 -32.34 -10.57 18.62
N ALA A 45 -31.34 -9.72 18.82
CA ALA A 45 -30.74 -8.92 17.76
C ALA A 45 -29.92 -9.77 16.77
N THR A 46 -29.26 -10.84 17.23
CA THR A 46 -28.55 -11.79 16.36
C THR A 46 -29.48 -12.69 15.54
N ASN A 47 -30.77 -12.79 15.88
CA ASN A 47 -31.75 -13.41 14.98
C ASN A 47 -32.11 -12.50 13.77
N SER A 48 -31.56 -11.28 13.69
CA SER A 48 -31.52 -10.51 12.43
C SER A 48 -30.42 -10.98 11.47
N GLN A 49 -29.55 -11.90 11.89
CA GLN A 49 -28.57 -12.55 11.02
C GLN A 49 -29.26 -13.36 9.91
N ASP A 50 -30.43 -13.94 10.18
CA ASP A 50 -31.26 -14.59 9.16
C ASP A 50 -31.74 -13.61 8.08
N SER A 51 -31.95 -12.34 8.44
CA SER A 51 -32.24 -11.29 7.46
C SER A 51 -31.00 -10.95 6.65
N LEU A 52 -29.81 -11.01 7.25
CA LEU A 52 -28.54 -10.75 6.59
C LEU A 52 -28.16 -11.89 5.62
N ASP A 53 -28.38 -13.14 6.03
CA ASP A 53 -28.17 -14.33 5.21
C ASP A 53 -29.19 -14.40 4.06
N ASN A 54 -30.43 -13.99 4.29
CA ASN A 54 -31.43 -13.84 3.23
C ASN A 54 -31.05 -12.72 2.23
N MET A 55 -30.52 -11.59 2.71
CA MET A 55 -30.02 -10.52 1.84
C MET A 55 -28.80 -10.97 1.04
N HIS A 56 -27.84 -11.66 1.67
CA HIS A 56 -26.69 -12.25 0.96
C HIS A 56 -27.13 -13.26 -0.10
N GLY A 57 -28.08 -14.14 0.21
CA GLY A 57 -28.64 -15.08 -0.76
C GLY A 57 -29.33 -14.39 -1.95
N ALA A 58 -30.03 -13.27 -1.71
CA ALA A 58 -30.63 -12.47 -2.78
C ALA A 58 -29.57 -11.81 -3.67
N ILE A 59 -28.53 -11.24 -3.07
CA ILE A 59 -27.42 -10.61 -3.79
C ILE A 59 -26.69 -11.63 -4.68
N LEU A 60 -26.38 -12.83 -4.16
CA LEU A 60 -25.71 -13.88 -4.93
C LEU A 60 -26.52 -14.34 -6.15
N ARG A 61 -27.85 -14.43 -6.03
CA ARG A 61 -28.73 -14.77 -7.15
C ARG A 61 -28.70 -13.72 -8.27
N GLU A 62 -28.62 -12.43 -7.92
CA GLU A 62 -28.51 -11.37 -8.92
C GLU A 62 -27.14 -11.37 -9.61
N PHE A 63 -26.05 -11.63 -8.88
CA PHE A 63 -24.73 -11.78 -9.49
C PHE A 63 -24.67 -12.93 -10.50
N GLN A 64 -25.30 -14.07 -10.20
CA GLN A 64 -25.37 -15.21 -11.13
C GLN A 64 -26.14 -14.87 -12.42
N LYS A 65 -27.23 -14.10 -12.32
CA LYS A 65 -27.97 -13.63 -13.51
C LYS A 65 -27.10 -12.71 -14.38
N ILE A 66 -26.36 -11.79 -13.76
CA ILE A 66 -25.46 -10.88 -14.47
C ILE A 66 -24.35 -11.66 -15.19
N ALA A 67 -23.72 -12.62 -14.50
CA ALA A 67 -22.67 -13.45 -15.09
C ALA A 67 -23.17 -14.21 -16.34
N GLY A 68 -24.33 -14.84 -16.26
CA GLY A 68 -24.92 -15.53 -17.42
C GLY A 68 -25.28 -14.59 -18.58
N ALA A 69 -25.71 -13.35 -18.28
CA ALA A 69 -25.97 -12.34 -19.31
C ALA A 69 -24.68 -11.87 -20.00
N VAL A 70 -23.58 -11.73 -19.26
CA VAL A 70 -22.26 -11.38 -19.82
C VAL A 70 -21.76 -12.49 -20.73
N GLU A 71 -21.85 -13.76 -20.31
CA GLU A 71 -21.44 -14.91 -21.14
C GLU A 71 -22.26 -15.00 -22.43
N ALA A 72 -23.58 -14.76 -22.36
CA ALA A 72 -24.43 -14.70 -23.55
C ALA A 72 -24.04 -13.55 -24.50
N LEU A 73 -23.65 -12.39 -23.96
CA LEU A 73 -23.15 -11.28 -24.76
C LEU A 73 -21.81 -11.62 -25.42
N GLU A 74 -20.88 -12.23 -24.69
CA GLU A 74 -19.59 -12.67 -25.25
C GLU A 74 -19.78 -13.67 -26.40
N GLN A 75 -20.72 -14.62 -26.27
CA GLN A 75 -21.07 -15.54 -27.35
C GLN A 75 -21.65 -14.82 -28.57
N LEU A 76 -22.46 -13.77 -28.38
CA LEU A 76 -22.99 -12.96 -29.47
C LEU A 76 -21.91 -12.12 -30.16
N TYR A 77 -20.93 -11.61 -29.41
CA TYR A 77 -19.81 -10.84 -29.97
C TYR A 77 -18.77 -11.74 -30.65
N ALA A 78 -18.53 -12.96 -30.16
CA ALA A 78 -17.64 -13.94 -30.77
C ALA A 78 -18.11 -14.38 -32.18
N VAL A 79 -19.40 -14.25 -32.48
CA VAL A 79 -20.00 -14.63 -33.78
C VAL A 79 -19.86 -13.53 -34.84
N ARG A 80 -19.38 -12.31 -34.51
CA ARG A 80 -19.55 -11.13 -35.39
C ARG A 80 -18.29 -10.37 -35.84
N LEU A 81 -17.14 -11.02 -35.99
CA LEU A 81 -16.00 -10.43 -36.70
C LEU A 81 -15.45 -11.37 -37.80
N PRO A 82 -15.83 -11.17 -39.08
CA PRO A 82 -15.03 -11.69 -40.18
C PRO A 82 -13.78 -10.81 -40.31
N TYR A 83 -12.67 -11.36 -39.86
CA TYR A 83 -11.37 -10.69 -39.78
C TYR A 83 -10.59 -10.86 -41.09
N ASP A 84 -11.16 -10.45 -42.24
CA ASP A 84 -10.50 -10.64 -43.55
C ASP A 84 -10.16 -9.34 -44.31
N ASP A 85 -10.58 -8.15 -43.87
CA ASP A 85 -10.39 -6.91 -44.68
C ASP A 85 -9.25 -5.97 -44.24
N LEU A 86 -8.44 -6.32 -43.23
CA LEU A 86 -7.34 -5.44 -42.77
C LEU A 86 -5.94 -5.82 -43.29
N ARG A 87 -5.84 -6.73 -44.27
CA ARG A 87 -4.54 -7.19 -44.80
C ARG A 87 -4.09 -6.51 -46.10
N ALA A 88 -4.85 -5.55 -46.63
CA ALA A 88 -4.54 -4.92 -47.92
C ALA A 88 -3.55 -3.73 -47.85
N ASP A 89 -3.39 -3.07 -46.71
CA ASP A 89 -2.58 -1.82 -46.64
C ASP A 89 -1.13 -2.01 -46.18
N GLU A 90 -0.74 -3.20 -45.71
CA GLU A 90 0.63 -3.46 -45.25
C GLU A 90 1.64 -3.75 -46.39
N GLN A 91 1.18 -3.90 -47.63
CA GLN A 91 2.07 -4.14 -48.79
C GLN A 91 2.58 -2.86 -49.46
N SER A 92 2.08 -1.67 -49.12
CA SER A 92 2.55 -0.42 -49.73
C SER A 92 3.78 0.20 -49.04
N LEU A 93 4.11 -0.22 -47.81
CA LEU A 93 5.22 0.34 -47.03
C LEU A 93 6.54 -0.45 -47.09
N LYS A 94 6.61 -1.53 -47.88
CA LYS A 94 7.82 -2.39 -48.00
C LYS A 94 8.70 -2.11 -49.24
N ALA A 95 8.67 -0.89 -49.78
CA ALA A 95 9.64 -0.44 -50.79
C ALA A 95 10.48 0.71 -50.25
N GLY A 96 11.30 0.45 -49.23
CA GLY A 96 12.13 1.47 -48.60
C GLY A 96 13.19 0.90 -47.64
N SER A 97 14.17 0.21 -48.20
CA SER A 97 15.59 0.21 -47.81
C SER A 97 15.94 0.66 -46.36
N LEU A 98 16.24 -0.29 -45.49
CA LEU A 98 17.59 -0.55 -44.95
C LEU A 98 17.53 -1.70 -43.93
N ARG A 99 18.50 -2.61 -44.06
CA ARG A 99 18.70 -3.77 -43.18
C ARG A 99 18.82 -3.33 -41.71
N GLY A 100 18.03 -3.96 -40.85
CA GLY A 100 18.22 -3.96 -39.40
C GLY A 100 17.69 -5.28 -38.87
N ASP A 101 18.61 -6.14 -38.42
CA ASP A 101 18.31 -7.49 -37.97
C ASP A 101 17.48 -7.49 -36.68
N LEU A 102 16.53 -8.42 -36.66
CA LEU A 102 15.73 -8.84 -35.52
C LEU A 102 16.66 -9.52 -34.50
N VAL A 103 16.79 -8.97 -33.29
CA VAL A 103 17.47 -9.64 -32.18
C VAL A 103 16.53 -9.80 -31.00
N THR A 104 16.23 -11.06 -30.72
CA THR A 104 15.61 -11.60 -29.53
C THR A 104 16.41 -11.21 -28.29
N VAL A 105 15.79 -10.53 -27.32
CA VAL A 105 16.46 -10.17 -26.06
C VAL A 105 16.35 -11.32 -25.06
N THR A 106 17.33 -12.22 -25.10
CA THR A 106 17.79 -12.97 -23.94
C THR A 106 19.26 -12.61 -23.73
N GLY A 107 19.62 -12.34 -22.47
CA GLY A 107 20.77 -11.52 -22.07
C GLY A 107 22.08 -11.74 -22.83
N PHE A 108 22.71 -10.63 -23.22
CA PHE A 108 24.09 -10.61 -23.68
C PHE A 108 24.83 -9.35 -23.24
N ILE A 109 26.09 -9.57 -22.89
CA ILE A 109 27.14 -8.60 -22.57
C ILE A 109 27.49 -7.83 -23.84
N GLU A 110 27.41 -6.49 -23.82
CA GLU A 110 27.77 -5.65 -24.95
C GLU A 110 29.27 -5.33 -24.90
N GLU A 111 30.08 -6.07 -25.66
CA GLU A 111 31.51 -5.79 -25.86
C GLU A 111 31.63 -4.75 -27.00
N ARG A 112 31.93 -3.48 -26.67
CA ARG A 112 32.27 -2.46 -27.68
C ARG A 112 33.79 -2.30 -27.78
N THR A 113 34.36 -2.76 -28.88
CA THR A 113 35.73 -2.42 -29.29
C THR A 113 35.73 -1.10 -30.05
N LEU A 114 36.16 -0.02 -29.38
CA LEU A 114 36.56 1.22 -30.04
C LEU A 114 37.94 0.99 -30.70
N GLN A 115 38.00 1.05 -32.02
CA GLN A 115 39.27 1.09 -32.75
C GLN A 115 39.96 2.43 -32.51
N SER A 116 40.85 2.49 -31.52
CA SER A 116 41.88 3.52 -31.45
C SER A 116 43.20 2.94 -31.96
N ASN A 117 43.85 3.62 -32.90
CA ASN A 117 45.16 3.26 -33.45
C ASN A 117 46.27 3.48 -32.40
N VAL A 118 46.38 2.60 -31.41
CA VAL A 118 47.54 2.47 -30.50
C VAL A 118 47.71 0.99 -30.15
N PRO A 119 48.93 0.41 -30.26
CA PRO A 119 49.15 -1.00 -29.97
C PRO A 119 49.33 -1.19 -28.45
N THR A 120 48.23 -1.21 -27.70
CA THR A 120 48.16 -1.90 -26.40
C THR A 120 46.75 -2.46 -26.24
N THR A 121 46.66 -3.79 -26.25
CA THR A 121 45.42 -4.54 -26.02
C THR A 121 45.01 -4.42 -24.55
N LYS A 122 44.41 -3.29 -24.16
CA LYS A 122 43.71 -3.17 -22.87
C LYS A 122 42.27 -3.65 -23.04
N ARG A 123 41.90 -4.67 -22.26
CA ARG A 123 40.55 -5.26 -22.23
C ARG A 123 39.73 -4.52 -21.18
N TRP A 124 38.54 -4.05 -21.56
CA TRP A 124 37.66 -3.25 -20.69
C TRP A 124 36.41 -4.06 -20.33
N LEU A 125 36.10 -4.19 -19.04
CA LEU A 125 34.85 -4.79 -18.56
C LEU A 125 33.96 -3.68 -17.97
N PHE A 126 32.79 -3.51 -18.57
CA PHE A 126 31.80 -2.55 -18.10
C PHE A 126 30.87 -3.22 -17.08
N LEU A 127 30.94 -2.81 -15.81
CA LEU A 127 30.00 -3.21 -14.76
C LEU A 127 28.88 -2.18 -14.65
N ARG A 128 27.71 -2.48 -15.25
CA ARG A 128 26.50 -1.67 -15.08
C ARG A 128 25.81 -2.08 -13.78
N ARG A 129 25.62 -1.15 -12.83
CA ARG A 129 24.71 -1.39 -11.69
C ARG A 129 23.28 -1.50 -12.22
N HIS A 130 22.73 -2.71 -12.23
CA HIS A 130 21.28 -2.89 -12.33
C HIS A 130 20.66 -2.51 -10.98
N ASN A 131 19.73 -1.57 -10.98
CA ASN A 131 18.91 -1.23 -9.81
C ASN A 131 17.68 -2.15 -9.67
N ASP A 132 17.64 -3.25 -10.43
CA ASP A 132 16.57 -4.24 -10.34
C ASP A 132 16.96 -5.32 -9.31
N CYS A 133 16.30 -5.28 -8.16
CA CYS A 133 15.92 -6.40 -7.30
C CYS A 133 16.77 -7.68 -7.30
N ASN A 134 18.09 -7.59 -7.13
CA ASN A 134 18.91 -8.61 -6.49
C ASN A 134 20.01 -7.88 -5.73
N ALA A 135 19.96 -7.93 -4.40
CA ALA A 135 20.98 -7.34 -3.56
C ALA A 135 22.31 -8.09 -3.77
N ILE A 136 23.11 -7.65 -4.73
CA ILE A 136 24.51 -8.05 -4.83
C ILE A 136 25.15 -7.57 -3.53
N SER A 137 25.58 -8.51 -2.69
CA SER A 137 26.18 -8.16 -1.41
C SER A 137 27.46 -7.35 -1.63
N ILE A 138 27.79 -6.45 -0.72
CA ILE A 138 29.03 -5.66 -0.77
C ILE A 138 30.26 -6.57 -0.95
N ALA A 139 30.22 -7.76 -0.34
CA ALA A 139 31.26 -8.78 -0.46
C ALA A 139 31.41 -9.32 -1.90
N GLU A 140 30.31 -9.50 -2.61
CA GLU A 140 30.31 -10.01 -3.99
C GLU A 140 30.79 -8.95 -5.00
N LEU A 141 30.55 -7.66 -4.72
CA LEU A 141 31.16 -6.54 -5.44
C LEU A 141 32.68 -6.46 -5.22
N GLN A 142 33.15 -6.66 -3.98
CA GLN A 142 34.58 -6.70 -3.67
C GLN A 142 35.28 -7.89 -4.35
N GLN A 143 34.67 -9.07 -4.30
CA GLN A 143 35.22 -10.26 -4.94
C GLN A 143 35.34 -10.10 -6.47
N ARG A 144 34.37 -9.42 -7.10
CA ARG A 144 34.42 -9.08 -8.53
C ARG A 144 35.49 -8.03 -8.86
N ARG A 145 35.72 -7.07 -7.96
CA ARG A 145 36.78 -6.06 -8.10
C ARG A 145 38.16 -6.70 -8.05
N GLU A 146 38.40 -7.57 -7.07
CA GLU A 146 39.65 -8.32 -6.93
C GLU A 146 39.90 -9.25 -8.13
N ALA A 147 38.85 -9.88 -8.67
CA ALA A 147 38.96 -10.72 -9.86
C ALA A 147 39.34 -9.93 -11.12
N ALA A 148 38.81 -8.71 -11.29
CA ALA A 148 39.14 -7.83 -12.40
C ALA A 148 40.58 -7.28 -12.30
N GLU A 149 41.03 -6.91 -11.10
CA GLU A 149 42.41 -6.46 -10.84
C GLU A 149 43.44 -7.55 -11.16
N ARG A 150 43.16 -8.80 -10.78
CA ARG A 150 44.04 -9.95 -11.13
C ARG A 150 44.15 -10.19 -12.64
N GLN A 151 43.19 -9.73 -13.41
CA GLN A 151 43.19 -9.85 -14.88
C GLN A 151 43.80 -8.63 -15.57
N GLY A 152 44.33 -7.65 -14.82
CA GLY A 152 44.89 -6.42 -15.38
C GLY A 152 43.84 -5.53 -16.03
N VAL A 153 42.56 -5.68 -15.65
CA VAL A 153 41.43 -4.90 -16.18
C VAL A 153 41.21 -3.70 -15.28
N GLU A 154 41.43 -2.51 -15.83
CA GLU A 154 41.24 -1.23 -15.15
C GLU A 154 39.74 -0.93 -15.08
N LEU A 155 39.16 -1.04 -13.87
CA LEU A 155 37.76 -0.71 -13.63
C LEU A 155 37.59 0.81 -13.61
N ILE A 156 37.07 1.36 -14.71
CA ILE A 156 36.59 2.74 -14.74
C ILE A 156 35.23 2.76 -14.03
N GLU A 157 35.19 3.33 -12.82
CA GLU A 157 33.93 3.75 -12.20
C GLU A 157 33.37 4.88 -13.08
N ILE A 158 32.46 4.53 -13.99
CA ILE A 158 31.65 5.51 -14.67
C ILE A 158 30.69 6.03 -13.59
N ASP A 159 30.94 7.26 -13.11
CA ASP A 159 29.93 7.98 -12.34
C ASP A 159 28.60 7.85 -13.08
N PRO A 160 27.52 7.38 -12.42
CA PRO A 160 26.24 7.23 -13.10
C PRO A 160 25.91 8.57 -13.76
N PRO A 161 25.51 8.59 -15.05
CA PRO A 161 25.27 9.82 -15.77
C PRO A 161 24.39 10.71 -14.89
N SER A 162 24.86 11.93 -14.61
CA SER A 162 24.21 12.87 -13.68
C SER A 162 22.73 12.93 -14.02
N VAL A 163 21.91 12.20 -13.26
CA VAL A 163 20.49 12.11 -13.60
C VAL A 163 19.91 13.46 -13.26
N HIS A 164 19.61 14.24 -14.30
CA HIS A 164 19.04 15.56 -14.13
C HIS A 164 17.74 15.41 -13.34
N ARG A 165 17.69 16.01 -12.16
CA ARG A 165 16.49 16.02 -11.30
C ARG A 165 15.75 17.31 -11.56
N THR A 166 14.44 17.22 -11.75
CA THR A 166 13.55 18.37 -11.92
C THR A 166 13.16 18.89 -10.55
N LEU A 167 13.41 20.17 -10.29
CA LEU A 167 12.93 20.84 -9.08
C LEU A 167 11.41 21.03 -9.18
N ILE A 168 10.68 20.55 -8.18
CA ILE A 168 9.23 20.75 -8.07
C ILE A 168 8.97 22.13 -7.47
N ALA A 169 8.18 22.95 -8.17
CA ALA A 169 7.79 24.28 -7.70
C ALA A 169 6.75 24.18 -6.56
N VAL A 170 6.55 25.27 -5.81
CA VAL A 170 5.59 25.31 -4.69
C VAL A 170 4.15 25.08 -5.16
N ASP A 171 3.79 25.63 -6.33
CA ASP A 171 2.45 25.53 -6.92
C ASP A 171 2.30 24.34 -7.88
N ASP A 172 3.31 23.46 -7.96
CA ASP A 172 3.26 22.28 -8.81
C ASP A 172 2.33 21.22 -8.17
N PRO A 173 1.40 20.60 -8.93
CA PRO A 173 0.55 19.54 -8.41
C PRO A 173 1.29 18.35 -7.80
N LEU A 174 2.55 18.09 -8.17
CA LEU A 174 3.41 17.05 -7.58
C LEU A 174 4.02 17.46 -6.24
N ASN A 175 3.94 18.74 -5.84
CA ASN A 175 4.45 19.17 -4.56
C ASN A 175 3.60 18.56 -3.43
N LEU A 176 4.25 17.96 -2.43
CA LEU A 176 3.54 17.30 -1.33
C LEU A 176 2.70 18.28 -0.48
N ARG A 177 3.01 19.58 -0.51
CA ARG A 177 2.22 20.64 0.17
C ARG A 177 1.20 21.31 -0.74
N TYR A 178 1.11 20.91 -2.01
CA TYR A 178 0.11 21.45 -2.92
C TYR A 178 -1.29 21.08 -2.42
N ARG A 179 -2.15 22.09 -2.26
CA ARG A 179 -3.55 21.92 -1.87
C ARG A 179 -4.40 21.83 -3.12
N CYS A 180 -4.86 20.63 -3.44
CA CYS A 180 -5.70 20.40 -4.61
C CYS A 180 -7.17 20.66 -4.28
N ASP A 181 -7.90 21.35 -5.16
CA ASP A 181 -9.34 21.63 -5.01
C ASP A 181 -10.25 20.48 -5.49
N CYS A 182 -9.72 19.26 -5.65
CA CYS A 182 -10.50 18.10 -6.08
C CYS A 182 -11.43 17.59 -4.96
N ALA A 183 -12.39 16.73 -5.33
CA ALA A 183 -13.38 16.21 -4.39
C ALA A 183 -12.76 15.49 -3.18
N LEU A 184 -11.63 14.81 -3.39
CA LEU A 184 -10.90 14.09 -2.35
C LEU A 184 -10.50 14.99 -1.17
N PHE A 185 -9.89 16.14 -1.47
CA PHE A 185 -9.44 17.09 -0.44
C PHE A 185 -10.56 18.01 0.05
N LYS A 186 -11.67 18.15 -0.70
CA LYS A 186 -12.87 18.85 -0.22
C LYS A 186 -13.64 18.08 0.84
N GLN A 187 -13.63 16.75 0.76
CA GLN A 187 -14.24 15.90 1.79
C GLN A 187 -13.43 15.91 3.08
N GLN A 188 -12.12 16.19 2.99
CA GLN A 188 -11.19 16.23 4.13
C GLN A 188 -11.17 14.96 4.99
N GLU A 189 -11.72 13.84 4.52
CA GLU A 189 -11.75 12.58 5.26
C GLU A 189 -10.90 11.53 4.57
N VAL A 190 -10.00 10.93 5.34
CA VAL A 190 -9.10 9.87 4.86
C VAL A 190 -9.87 8.61 4.46
N SER A 191 -11.03 8.38 5.09
CA SER A 191 -11.98 7.34 4.73
C SER A 191 -12.39 7.36 3.24
N ALA A 192 -12.42 8.54 2.61
CA ALA A 192 -12.74 8.70 1.20
C ALA A 192 -11.56 8.30 0.28
N ALA A 193 -10.32 8.53 0.74
CA ALA A 193 -9.12 8.14 0.01
C ALA A 193 -8.82 6.64 0.12
N PHE A 194 -9.02 6.09 1.33
CA PHE A 194 -8.69 4.72 1.67
C PHE A 194 -9.88 4.02 2.34
N PRO A 195 -10.90 3.60 1.56
CA PRO A 195 -12.08 2.93 2.11
C PRO A 195 -11.77 1.63 2.87
N SER A 196 -10.67 0.95 2.49
CA SER A 196 -10.20 -0.29 3.11
C SER A 196 -9.29 -0.09 4.33
N MET A 197 -9.02 1.16 4.72
CA MET A 197 -8.25 1.43 5.95
C MET A 197 -9.06 0.97 7.17
N THR A 198 -8.52 0.04 7.95
CA THR A 198 -9.21 -0.54 9.12
C THR A 198 -8.97 0.25 10.42
N ASP A 199 -7.96 1.11 10.45
CA ASP A 199 -7.63 1.93 11.61
C ASP A 199 -8.64 3.08 11.77
N ASN A 200 -9.48 3.00 12.82
CA ASN A 200 -10.55 3.98 13.03
C ASN A 200 -10.05 5.40 13.30
N ILE A 201 -8.88 5.55 13.93
CA ILE A 201 -8.32 6.88 14.24
C ILE A 201 -7.80 7.50 12.94
N ALA A 202 -7.04 6.74 12.16
CA ALA A 202 -6.48 7.21 10.90
C ALA A 202 -7.57 7.61 9.88
N ARG A 203 -8.68 6.87 9.82
CA ARG A 203 -9.83 7.18 8.93
C ARG A 203 -10.49 8.53 9.18
N LEU A 204 -10.50 8.96 10.44
CA LEU A 204 -11.17 10.19 10.88
C LEU A 204 -10.24 11.41 10.88
N LYS A 205 -8.94 11.22 10.65
CA LYS A 205 -7.99 12.33 10.64
C LYS A 205 -8.26 13.21 9.42
N PRO A 206 -8.33 14.54 9.59
CA PRO A 206 -8.50 15.43 8.45
C PRO A 206 -7.24 15.46 7.58
N MET A 207 -7.43 15.69 6.28
CA MET A 207 -6.33 15.82 5.32
C MET A 207 -6.53 17.02 4.38
N HIS A 208 -5.48 17.81 4.20
CA HIS A 208 -5.52 19.05 3.43
C HIS A 208 -4.55 19.07 2.26
N ASP A 209 -3.49 18.28 2.32
CA ASP A 209 -2.46 18.20 1.29
C ASP A 209 -2.00 16.74 1.06
N MET A 210 -1.20 16.54 0.01
CA MET A 210 -0.70 15.22 -0.37
C MET A 210 0.22 14.63 0.72
N PHE A 211 0.94 15.46 1.46
CA PHE A 211 1.79 15.02 2.57
C PHE A 211 0.94 14.38 3.69
N GLU A 212 -0.11 15.06 4.15
CA GLU A 212 -1.02 14.54 5.17
C GLU A 212 -1.72 13.26 4.70
N LEU A 213 -2.16 13.24 3.43
CA LEU A 213 -2.76 12.06 2.81
C LEU A 213 -1.77 10.87 2.75
N ALA A 214 -0.48 11.11 2.54
CA ALA A 214 0.56 10.08 2.45
C ALA A 214 1.13 9.64 3.81
N ASN A 215 1.18 10.55 4.80
CA ASN A 215 1.69 10.29 6.14
C ASN A 215 0.91 9.16 6.82
N LEU A 216 -0.42 9.20 6.74
CA LEU A 216 -1.29 8.19 7.36
C LEU A 216 -1.07 6.75 6.86
N PRO A 217 -1.19 6.44 5.56
CA PRO A 217 -0.89 5.10 5.06
C PRO A 217 0.58 4.73 5.27
N SER A 218 1.51 5.71 5.32
CA SER A 218 2.89 5.44 5.70
C SER A 218 2.98 4.86 7.12
N ILE A 219 2.27 5.43 8.10
CA ILE A 219 2.25 4.95 9.48
C ILE A 219 1.48 3.62 9.59
N VAL A 220 0.26 3.56 9.04
CA VAL A 220 -0.66 2.43 9.19
C VAL A 220 -0.13 1.17 8.52
N TYR A 221 0.32 1.27 7.26
CA TYR A 221 0.85 0.12 6.50
C TYR A 221 2.36 -0.05 6.64
N GLY A 222 3.04 0.87 7.33
CA GLY A 222 4.46 0.75 7.64
C GLY A 222 4.75 -0.40 8.60
N SER A 223 5.87 -1.09 8.40
CA SER A 223 6.38 -2.14 9.29
C SER A 223 7.22 -1.60 10.46
N LYS A 224 7.55 -0.30 10.44
CA LYS A 224 8.46 0.33 11.42
C LYS A 224 7.86 0.44 12.83
N PHE A 225 6.53 0.48 12.94
CA PHE A 225 5.83 0.76 14.19
C PHE A 225 5.07 -0.46 14.69
N SER A 226 5.12 -0.70 16.00
CA SER A 226 4.19 -1.60 16.66
C SER A 226 2.80 -0.96 16.75
N ARG A 227 1.75 -1.75 17.00
CA ARG A 227 0.36 -1.25 17.05
C ARG A 227 0.18 -0.04 17.98
N ALA A 228 0.68 -0.12 19.21
CA ALA A 228 0.59 0.97 20.17
C ALA A 228 1.34 2.24 19.71
N VAL A 229 2.48 2.09 19.02
CA VAL A 229 3.24 3.25 18.51
C VAL A 229 2.56 3.83 17.28
N LYS A 230 1.88 3.03 16.44
CA LYS A 230 1.08 3.53 15.32
C LYS A 230 -0.03 4.45 15.81
N GLU A 231 -0.77 4.06 16.83
CA GLU A 231 -1.84 4.89 17.38
C GLU A 231 -1.30 6.24 17.90
N LEU A 232 -0.18 6.23 18.62
CA LEU A 232 0.46 7.46 19.09
C LEU A 232 0.95 8.35 17.93
N GLU A 233 1.59 7.76 16.92
CA GLU A 233 2.10 8.50 15.76
C GLU A 233 0.97 9.05 14.89
N VAL A 234 -0.14 8.31 14.72
CA VAL A 234 -1.33 8.79 14.01
C VAL A 234 -1.97 9.98 14.75
N LEU A 235 -1.97 9.97 16.08
CA LEU A 235 -2.50 11.07 16.90
C LEU A 235 -1.57 12.29 16.94
N ASP A 236 -0.31 12.16 16.55
CA ASP A 236 0.60 13.31 16.46
C ASP A 236 0.26 14.18 15.23
N GLU A 237 -0.15 15.42 15.50
CA GLU A 237 -0.41 16.43 14.47
C GLU A 237 0.88 16.88 13.77
N ASN A 238 2.03 16.70 14.42
CA ASN A 238 3.33 17.08 13.89
C ASN A 238 4.11 15.89 13.33
N SER A 239 3.47 14.73 13.14
CA SER A 239 4.12 13.57 12.55
C SER A 239 4.72 13.93 11.19
N ARG A 240 6.03 13.72 11.07
CA ARG A 240 6.78 13.94 9.82
C ARG A 240 7.02 12.63 9.08
N TYR A 241 6.45 11.52 9.54
CA TYR A 241 6.80 10.20 9.03
C TYR A 241 6.29 10.00 7.60
N LEU A 242 7.18 9.55 6.70
CA LEU A 242 6.82 9.22 5.34
C LEU A 242 7.61 7.99 4.90
N ASN A 243 7.02 7.19 4.02
CA ASN A 243 7.68 6.11 3.31
C ASN A 243 7.13 5.99 1.89
N SER A 244 7.86 5.29 1.02
CA SER A 244 7.48 5.14 -0.39
C SER A 244 6.15 4.40 -0.59
N THR A 245 5.79 3.48 0.30
CA THR A 245 4.51 2.74 0.24
C THR A 245 3.30 3.66 0.45
N GLY A 246 3.28 4.40 1.57
CA GLY A 246 2.17 5.31 1.88
C GLY A 246 2.05 6.43 0.85
N LEU A 247 3.18 6.93 0.35
CA LEU A 247 3.18 7.91 -0.72
C LEU A 247 2.62 7.35 -2.03
N ALA A 248 2.97 6.11 -2.40
CA ALA A 248 2.41 5.47 -3.59
C ALA A 248 0.89 5.29 -3.50
N LEU A 249 0.39 4.91 -2.32
CA LEU A 249 -1.05 4.76 -2.04
C LEU A 249 -1.78 6.11 -2.16
N ALA A 250 -1.22 7.17 -1.57
CA ALA A 250 -1.77 8.52 -1.67
C ALA A 250 -1.79 9.03 -3.11
N MET A 251 -0.70 8.81 -3.86
CA MET A 251 -0.63 9.15 -5.28
C MET A 251 -1.71 8.43 -6.10
N ASP A 252 -1.90 7.13 -5.87
CA ASP A 252 -2.91 6.35 -6.59
C ASP A 252 -4.34 6.76 -6.23
N ALA A 253 -4.63 6.99 -4.94
CA ALA A 253 -5.91 7.50 -4.48
C ALA A 253 -6.23 8.87 -5.09
N HIS A 254 -5.27 9.80 -5.11
CA HIS A 254 -5.47 11.11 -5.73
C HIS A 254 -5.63 11.02 -7.25
N LYS A 255 -4.82 10.19 -7.92
CA LYS A 255 -4.92 9.93 -9.36
C LYS A 255 -6.30 9.44 -9.77
N LYS A 256 -6.92 8.55 -8.97
CA LYS A 256 -8.28 8.04 -9.22
C LYS A 256 -9.37 9.11 -9.07
N ASN A 257 -9.14 10.11 -8.23
CA ASN A 257 -10.12 11.14 -7.89
C ASN A 257 -9.89 12.50 -8.57
N CYS A 258 -8.75 12.71 -9.23
CA CYS A 258 -8.37 13.99 -9.83
C CYS A 258 -7.73 13.80 -11.21
N PHE A 259 -8.48 14.17 -12.26
CA PHE A 259 -8.01 14.08 -13.65
C PHE A 259 -6.75 14.91 -13.92
N THR A 260 -6.69 16.13 -13.38
CA THR A 260 -5.52 17.01 -13.54
C THR A 260 -4.27 16.37 -12.95
N TYR A 261 -4.38 15.82 -11.74
CA TYR A 261 -3.27 15.13 -11.09
C TYR A 261 -2.87 13.86 -11.86
N ALA A 262 -3.84 13.10 -12.36
CA ALA A 262 -3.57 11.92 -13.16
C ALA A 262 -2.77 12.22 -14.43
N LYS A 263 -3.09 13.33 -15.12
CA LYS A 263 -2.34 13.79 -16.29
C LYS A 263 -0.89 14.15 -15.92
N VAL A 264 -0.69 14.83 -14.78
CA VAL A 264 0.65 15.21 -14.31
C VAL A 264 1.48 13.97 -13.95
N ILE A 265 0.90 13.01 -13.23
CA ILE A 265 1.57 11.72 -12.91
C ILE A 265 1.95 10.96 -14.19
N ALA A 266 1.08 10.93 -15.20
CA ALA A 266 1.40 10.30 -16.48
C ALA A 266 2.56 10.99 -17.21
N GLY A 267 2.68 12.31 -17.11
CA GLY A 267 3.79 13.08 -17.67
C GLY A 267 5.08 13.00 -16.84
N ALA A 268 4.99 12.70 -15.55
CA ALA A 268 6.11 12.58 -14.64
C ALA A 268 6.90 11.27 -14.81
N LYS A 269 6.36 10.29 -15.54
CA LYS A 269 6.96 8.96 -15.73
C LYS A 269 8.40 9.04 -16.24
N GLY A 270 9.29 8.28 -15.59
CA GLY A 270 10.71 8.21 -15.96
C GLY A 270 11.53 9.44 -15.56
N SER A 271 10.90 10.49 -15.04
CA SER A 271 11.59 11.66 -14.51
C SER A 271 12.00 11.43 -13.06
N LYS A 272 13.06 12.12 -12.62
CA LYS A 272 13.44 12.20 -11.21
C LYS A 272 13.17 13.59 -10.69
N PHE A 273 12.69 13.66 -9.46
CA PHE A 273 12.29 14.93 -8.88
C PHE A 273 13.11 15.28 -7.65
N THR A 274 13.20 16.59 -7.39
CA THR A 274 13.70 17.14 -6.13
C THR A 274 12.66 18.07 -5.55
N HIS A 275 12.30 17.82 -4.28
CA HIS A 275 11.32 18.62 -3.55
C HIS A 275 12.00 19.80 -2.88
N SER A 276 11.29 20.93 -2.85
CA SER A 276 11.63 22.00 -1.92
C SER A 276 11.54 21.48 -0.47
N SER A 277 12.25 22.12 0.46
CA SER A 277 12.23 21.71 1.87
C SER A 277 10.79 21.76 2.42
N LEU A 278 10.23 20.60 2.76
CA LEU A 278 8.86 20.46 3.27
C LEU A 278 8.75 20.75 4.77
N PHE A 279 9.88 20.78 5.47
CA PHE A 279 9.97 20.91 6.92
C PHE A 279 11.10 21.85 7.32
N ASN A 280 10.93 22.52 8.45
CA ASN A 280 12.03 23.21 9.11
C ASN A 280 12.96 22.16 9.76
N GLY A 281 13.95 21.68 9.00
CA GLY A 281 14.95 20.71 9.42
C GLY A 281 14.94 19.40 8.63
N ASP A 282 15.93 18.55 8.89
CA ASP A 282 16.03 17.22 8.29
C ASP A 282 14.92 16.31 8.86
N PRO A 283 14.04 15.75 8.02
CA PRO A 283 13.00 14.83 8.47
C PRO A 283 13.54 13.41 8.77
N GLY A 284 14.85 13.17 8.59
CA GLY A 284 15.51 11.89 8.87
C GLY A 284 15.25 10.82 7.82
N HIS A 285 14.73 11.20 6.66
CA HIS A 285 14.48 10.32 5.52
C HIS A 285 14.55 11.09 4.20
N ASN A 286 14.88 10.39 3.11
CA ASN A 286 15.05 10.99 1.79
C ASN A 286 13.71 11.03 1.04
N ILE A 287 13.02 12.18 1.11
CA ILE A 287 11.74 12.41 0.44
C ILE A 287 11.84 12.19 -1.07
N ASP A 288 12.89 12.70 -1.71
CA ASP A 288 13.10 12.57 -3.16
C ASP A 288 13.19 11.11 -3.59
N ALA A 289 13.94 10.30 -2.83
CA ALA A 289 14.04 8.87 -3.09
C ALA A 289 12.71 8.13 -2.88
N TYR A 290 11.95 8.51 -1.85
CA TYR A 290 10.62 7.93 -1.62
C TYR A 290 9.62 8.32 -2.69
N PHE A 291 9.69 9.55 -3.19
CA PHE A 291 8.85 10.01 -4.28
C PHE A 291 9.14 9.29 -5.59
N ASP A 292 10.42 9.16 -5.96
CA ASP A 292 10.82 8.40 -7.16
C ASP A 292 10.32 6.94 -7.08
N GLN A 293 10.47 6.30 -5.92
CA GLN A 293 9.96 4.94 -5.69
C GLN A 293 8.43 4.87 -5.74
N ALA A 294 7.75 5.85 -5.14
CA ALA A 294 6.30 5.92 -5.10
C ALA A 294 5.71 6.10 -6.50
N LEU A 295 6.33 6.92 -7.34
CA LEU A 295 5.91 7.15 -8.72
C LEU A 295 5.97 5.86 -9.54
N ILE A 296 7.04 5.07 -9.39
CA ILE A 296 7.17 3.76 -10.04
C ILE A 296 6.10 2.78 -9.50
N ARG A 297 5.83 2.81 -8.19
CA ARG A 297 4.93 1.87 -7.53
C ARG A 297 3.46 2.17 -7.78
N CYS A 298 3.06 3.44 -7.86
CA CYS A 298 1.66 3.86 -7.99
C CYS A 298 0.97 3.38 -9.28
N GLU A 299 1.74 2.90 -10.26
CA GLU A 299 1.22 2.26 -11.47
C GLU A 299 0.91 0.77 -11.29
N LYS A 300 1.57 0.16 -10.30
CA LYS A 300 1.55 -1.29 -10.05
C LYS A 300 0.70 -1.66 -8.84
N ILE A 301 0.10 -0.68 -8.15
CA ILE A 301 -0.76 -0.94 -6.99
C ILE A 301 -1.97 -1.73 -7.45
N VAL A 302 -2.01 -3.00 -7.09
CA VAL A 302 -3.21 -3.82 -7.16
C VAL A 302 -3.86 -3.76 -5.78
N GLN A 303 -5.19 -3.61 -5.72
CA GLN A 303 -5.94 -3.52 -4.46
C GLN A 303 -5.64 -4.68 -3.49
N SER A 304 -5.23 -5.84 -4.01
CA SER A 304 -4.83 -7.03 -3.26
C SER A 304 -3.51 -6.90 -2.47
N ASP A 305 -2.64 -5.94 -2.81
CA ASP A 305 -1.28 -5.86 -2.25
C ASP A 305 -1.23 -5.45 -0.76
N PHE A 306 -2.38 -5.07 -0.20
CA PHE A 306 -2.49 -4.49 1.14
C PHE A 306 -3.62 -5.10 1.98
N GLU A 307 -4.28 -6.12 1.42
CA GLU A 307 -5.32 -6.91 2.06
C GLU A 307 -4.70 -8.13 2.75
N ASP A 308 -3.96 -7.94 3.83
CA ASP A 308 -3.73 -9.02 4.82
C ASP A 308 -4.97 -9.15 5.74
N SER A 309 -6.14 -9.26 5.12
CA SER A 309 -7.38 -9.56 5.80
C SER A 309 -7.61 -11.06 5.67
N PRO A 310 -7.49 -11.87 6.76
CA PRO A 310 -7.71 -13.31 6.70
C PRO A 310 -9.12 -13.71 6.20
N LEU A 311 -10.04 -12.76 6.05
CA LEU A 311 -11.37 -12.96 5.49
C LEU A 311 -11.39 -13.03 3.94
N LEU A 312 -10.43 -12.43 3.23
CA LEU A 312 -10.37 -12.54 1.75
C LEU A 312 -9.74 -13.85 1.28
N LEU A 313 -8.84 -14.44 2.08
CA LEU A 313 -8.33 -15.80 1.83
C LEU A 313 -9.47 -16.83 1.92
N PHE A 314 -10.48 -16.60 2.77
CA PHE A 314 -11.69 -17.43 2.81
C PHE A 314 -12.52 -17.31 1.53
N PHE A 315 -12.69 -16.11 0.97
CA PHE A 315 -13.44 -15.95 -0.29
C PHE A 315 -12.71 -16.56 -1.50
N HIS A 316 -11.38 -16.42 -1.60
CA HIS A 316 -10.62 -17.05 -2.68
C HIS A 316 -10.57 -18.59 -2.57
N LEU A 317 -10.52 -19.14 -1.35
CA LEU A 317 -10.53 -20.60 -1.13
C LEU A 317 -11.92 -21.25 -1.34
N ILE A 318 -13.01 -20.51 -1.17
CA ILE A 318 -14.37 -21.00 -1.41
C ILE A 318 -14.73 -20.97 -2.91
N VAL A 319 -14.22 -19.99 -3.66
CA VAL A 319 -14.54 -19.85 -5.10
C VAL A 319 -13.61 -20.68 -6.01
N SER A 320 -12.48 -21.19 -5.50
CA SER A 320 -11.50 -21.96 -6.30
C SER A 320 -11.48 -23.47 -6.06
N LYS A 321 -12.57 -24.09 -5.56
CA LYS A 321 -12.72 -25.55 -5.66
C LYS A 321 -13.62 -25.90 -6.86
N PRO A 322 -13.14 -26.71 -7.82
CA PRO A 322 -13.93 -27.18 -8.96
C PRO A 322 -15.06 -28.12 -8.56
#